data_AF-A0A374EFK4-F1
#
_entry.id   AF-A0A374EFK4-F1
#
_cell.length_a   1.000
_cell.length_b   1.000
_cell.length_c   1.000
_cell.angle_alpha   90.00
_cell.angle_beta   90.00
_cell.angle_gamma   90.00
#
_symmetry.space_group_name_H-M   'P 1'
#
loop_
_entity.id
_entity.type
_entity.pdbx_description
1 polymer ?
#
loop_
_entity_poly.entity_id
_entity_poly.type
_entity_poly.pdbx_seq_one_letter_code
_entity_poly.pdbx_strand_id
1 'polypeptide(L)'
;MRIDFFETNNGMDTRAVGAGVYMIELENRITKNKVCLYIGESVWIASRCGVHLYSLCENPSYFGLEKDDIENDDFILKFSVVETIDDKKSVLGCGQYKELELGAIKDNKPLTQLDTSDRQIKDIEKKVLKVQDELLKQGLKKNIKI
;
A
#
# COMPACT_ATOMS: atom_id res chain seq x y z
N MET A 1 -11.48 2.06 10.58
CA MET A 1 -10.78 1.31 9.50
C MET A 1 -10.30 -0.03 10.02
N ARG A 2 -10.45 -1.08 9.20
CA ARG A 2 -9.95 -2.42 9.50
C ARG A 2 -8.60 -2.67 8.82
N ILE A 3 -7.78 -3.53 9.41
CA ILE A 3 -6.50 -3.94 8.85
C ILE A 3 -6.61 -5.39 8.39
N ASP A 4 -6.40 -5.64 7.10
CA ASP A 4 -6.19 -6.98 6.53
C ASP A 4 -4.69 -7.15 6.34
N PHE A 5 -4.04 -7.82 7.29
CA PHE A 5 -2.59 -8.01 7.31
C PHE A 5 -2.21 -9.38 6.75
N PHE A 6 -2.24 -9.50 5.41
CA PHE A 6 -2.01 -10.74 4.69
C PHE A 6 -3.00 -11.85 5.08
N GLU A 7 -4.27 -11.52 5.30
CA GLU A 7 -5.26 -12.49 5.73
C GLU A 7 -5.67 -13.43 4.58
N THR A 8 -5.77 -14.71 4.93
CA THR A 8 -6.32 -15.77 4.09
C THR A 8 -7.31 -16.59 4.91
N ASN A 9 -8.04 -17.49 4.24
CA ASN A 9 -8.95 -18.42 4.94
C ASN A 9 -8.22 -19.34 5.94
N ASN A 10 -6.90 -19.50 5.82
CA ASN A 10 -6.08 -20.38 6.66
C ASN A 10 -5.19 -19.60 7.63
N GLY A 11 -5.48 -18.32 7.88
CA GLY A 11 -4.63 -17.43 8.67
C GLY A 11 -3.73 -16.58 7.78
N MET A 12 -2.53 -16.25 8.24
CA MET A 12 -1.61 -15.36 7.52
C MET A 12 -1.03 -16.03 6.26
N ASP A 13 -0.95 -15.29 5.15
CA ASP A 13 -0.26 -15.74 3.93
C ASP A 13 1.22 -16.04 4.23
N THR A 14 1.60 -17.31 4.13
CA THR A 14 2.96 -17.78 4.45
C THR A 14 4.02 -17.14 3.55
N ARG A 15 3.64 -16.65 2.36
CA ARG A 15 4.56 -15.93 1.46
C ARG A 15 5.06 -14.63 2.09
N ALA A 16 4.30 -14.00 2.98
CA ALA A 16 4.67 -12.76 3.63
C ALA A 16 5.82 -12.91 4.65
N VAL A 17 6.16 -14.14 5.04
CA VAL A 17 7.33 -14.43 5.88
C VAL A 17 8.64 -14.28 5.08
N GLY A 18 8.57 -14.50 3.77
CA GLY A 18 9.73 -14.51 2.88
C GLY A 18 10.02 -13.17 2.22
N ALA A 19 10.79 -13.29 1.14
CA ALA A 19 11.21 -12.18 0.32
C ALA A 19 10.30 -12.03 -0.91
N GLY A 20 10.14 -10.80 -1.40
CA GLY A 20 9.30 -10.51 -2.55
C GLY A 20 8.78 -9.10 -2.60
N VAL A 21 7.78 -8.91 -3.47
CA VAL A 21 7.07 -7.65 -3.68
C VAL A 21 5.73 -7.70 -2.97
N TYR A 22 5.41 -6.64 -2.24
CA TYR A 22 4.13 -6.47 -1.56
C TYR A 22 3.42 -5.21 -2.03
N MET A 23 2.11 -5.20 -1.82
CA MET A 23 1.23 -4.10 -2.15
C MET A 23 0.37 -3.76 -0.94
N ILE A 24 0.11 -2.46 -0.79
CA ILE A 24 -0.77 -1.90 0.22
C ILE A 24 -1.91 -1.19 -0.52
N GLU A 25 -3.13 -1.67 -0.32
CA GLU A 25 -4.34 -1.14 -0.94
C GLU A 25 -5.29 -0.59 0.12
N LEU A 26 -6.10 0.40 -0.26
CA LEU A 26 -7.30 0.78 0.50
C LEU A 26 -8.52 0.26 -0.25
N GLU A 27 -9.33 -0.56 0.40
CA GLU A 27 -10.59 -1.10 -0.14
C GLU A 27 -11.78 -0.53 0.64
N ASN A 28 -12.84 -0.14 -0.06
CA ASN A 28 -14.14 0.11 0.56
C ASN A 28 -14.97 -1.19 0.59
N ARG A 29 -15.37 -1.63 1.78
CA ARG A 29 -16.09 -2.88 2.02
C ARG A 29 -17.45 -2.94 1.34
N ILE A 30 -18.12 -1.80 1.20
CA ILE A 30 -19.46 -1.69 0.63
C ILE A 30 -19.38 -1.68 -0.90
N THR A 31 -18.56 -0.80 -1.47
CA THR A 31 -18.50 -0.64 -2.94
C THR A 31 -17.57 -1.63 -3.61
N LYS A 32 -16.65 -2.25 -2.85
CA LYS A 32 -15.54 -3.09 -3.36
C LYS A 32 -14.53 -2.36 -4.22
N ASN A 33 -14.64 -1.03 -4.32
CA ASN A 33 -13.63 -0.23 -5.01
C ASN A 33 -12.36 -0.19 -4.18
N LYS A 34 -11.22 -0.18 -4.88
CA LYS A 34 -9.90 -0.24 -4.27
C LYS A 34 -8.93 0.69 -4.97
N VAL A 35 -8.02 1.25 -4.19
CA VAL A 35 -6.89 2.03 -4.69
C VAL A 35 -5.57 1.43 -4.20
N CYS A 36 -4.58 1.39 -5.09
CA CYS A 36 -3.22 1.03 -4.71
C CYS A 36 -2.56 2.24 -4.05
N LEU A 37 -2.18 2.12 -2.78
CA LEU A 37 -1.49 3.20 -2.07
C LEU A 37 0.02 3.09 -2.27
N TYR A 38 0.59 1.90 -2.13
CA TYR A 38 2.03 1.70 -2.11
C TYR A 38 2.42 0.29 -2.55
N ILE A 39 3.55 0.19 -3.26
CA ILE A 39 4.21 -1.06 -3.61
C ILE A 39 5.66 -0.98 -3.14
N GLY A 40 6.15 -2.06 -2.56
CA GLY A 40 7.56 -2.16 -2.21
C GLY A 40 8.06 -3.58 -2.27
N GLU A 41 9.38 -3.73 -2.21
CA GLU A 41 10.01 -5.02 -2.02
C GLU A 41 10.65 -5.16 -0.63
N SER A 42 10.78 -6.41 -0.18
CA SER A 42 11.58 -6.71 0.99
C SER A 42 12.10 -8.13 0.99
N VAL A 43 13.17 -8.35 1.76
CA VAL A 43 13.60 -9.69 2.17
C VAL A 43 12.77 -10.24 3.34
N TRP A 44 12.04 -9.36 4.04
CA TRP A 44 11.15 -9.69 5.17
C TRP A 44 9.84 -8.90 5.02
N ILE A 45 8.94 -9.37 4.15
CA ILE A 45 7.75 -8.62 3.75
C ILE A 45 6.91 -8.20 4.97
N ALA A 46 6.53 -9.14 5.82
CA ALA A 46 5.66 -8.87 6.98
C ALA A 46 6.29 -7.86 7.94
N SER A 47 7.59 -7.99 8.24
CA SER A 47 8.29 -7.05 9.12
C SER A 47 8.31 -5.64 8.52
N ARG A 48 8.57 -5.50 7.22
CA ARG A 48 8.55 -4.22 6.52
C ARG A 48 7.15 -3.60 6.51
N CYS A 49 6.11 -4.39 6.28
CA CYS A 49 4.72 -3.94 6.32
C CYS A 49 4.26 -3.53 7.73
N GLY A 50 4.80 -4.15 8.78
CA GLY A 50 4.59 -3.68 10.15
C GLY A 50 5.12 -2.26 10.39
N VAL A 51 6.28 -1.91 9.81
CA VAL A 51 6.84 -0.54 9.88
C VAL A 51 5.95 0.47 9.15
N HIS A 52 5.40 0.07 7.99
CA HIS A 52 4.43 0.89 7.25
C HIS A 52 3.16 1.14 8.06
N LEU A 53 2.63 0.08 8.69
CA LEU A 53 1.44 0.19 9.55
C LEU A 53 1.71 1.11 10.75
N TYR A 54 2.86 0.96 11.42
CA TYR A 54 3.26 1.86 12.50
C TYR A 54 3.32 3.32 12.04
N SER A 55 3.95 3.57 10.89
CA SER A 55 4.09 4.93 10.32
C SER A 55 2.73 5.56 10.00
N LEU A 56 1.77 4.75 9.53
CA LEU A 56 0.39 5.19 9.31
C LEU A 56 -0.33 5.52 10.62
N CYS A 57 -0.18 4.69 11.65
CA CYS A 57 -0.79 4.94 12.96
C CYS A 57 -0.28 6.24 13.60
N GLU A 58 1.01 6.55 13.43
CA GLU A 58 1.60 7.81 13.88
C GLU A 58 1.11 9.01 13.05
N ASN A 59 1.01 8.85 11.72
CA ASN A 59 0.58 9.92 10.84
C ASN A 59 -0.16 9.36 9.60
N PRO A 60 -1.49 9.53 9.51
CA PRO A 60 -2.30 9.07 8.37
C PRO A 60 -1.80 9.58 7.01
N SER A 61 -1.23 10.80 6.99
CA SER A 61 -0.67 11.41 5.79
C SER A 61 0.55 10.66 5.24
N TYR A 62 1.09 9.68 5.98
CA TYR A 62 2.06 8.72 5.46
C TYR A 62 1.59 8.06 4.16
N PHE A 63 0.31 7.68 4.09
CA PHE A 63 -0.33 7.19 2.86
C PHE A 63 -1.27 8.18 2.20
N GLY A 64 -1.15 9.47 2.52
CA GLY A 64 -2.06 10.50 2.00
C GLY A 64 -3.49 10.42 2.52
N LEU A 65 -3.71 9.65 3.60
CA LEU A 65 -5.00 9.52 4.27
C LEU A 65 -5.19 10.63 5.29
N GLU A 66 -6.45 10.93 5.58
CA GLU A 66 -6.87 11.83 6.65
C GLU A 66 -7.32 11.03 7.87
N LYS A 67 -7.44 11.71 9.02
CA LYS A 67 -7.90 11.08 10.27
C LYS A 67 -9.26 10.40 10.10
N ASP A 68 -10.20 11.06 9.42
CA ASP A 68 -11.54 10.52 9.18
C ASP A 68 -11.52 9.24 8.33
N ASP A 69 -10.51 9.07 7.45
CA ASP A 69 -10.35 7.83 6.68
C ASP A 69 -9.94 6.67 7.59
N ILE A 70 -9.10 6.93 8.60
CA ILE A 70 -8.70 5.93 9.60
C ILE A 70 -9.87 5.54 10.50
N GLU A 71 -10.74 6.50 10.82
CA GLU A 71 -11.93 6.28 11.65
C GLU A 71 -13.08 5.62 10.87
N ASN A 72 -12.97 5.50 9.54
CA ASN A 72 -14.00 4.88 8.70
C ASN A 72 -13.93 3.34 8.71
N ASP A 73 -14.94 2.68 9.30
CA ASP A 73 -15.02 1.21 9.40
C ASP A 73 -15.47 0.49 8.10
N ASP A 74 -15.84 1.25 7.09
CA ASP A 74 -16.04 0.72 5.74
C ASP A 74 -14.72 0.55 5.00
N PHE A 75 -13.62 1.18 5.45
CA PHE A 75 -12.31 0.98 4.86
C PHE A 75 -11.58 -0.23 5.44
N ILE A 76 -10.92 -0.96 4.54
CA ILE A 76 -9.90 -1.95 4.84
C ILE A 76 -8.58 -1.45 4.26
N LEU A 77 -7.56 -1.36 5.10
CA LEU A 77 -6.18 -1.27 4.64
C LEU A 77 -5.65 -2.70 4.47
N LYS A 78 -5.40 -3.09 3.23
CA LYS A 78 -5.02 -4.45 2.86
C LYS A 78 -3.56 -4.54 2.49
N PHE A 79 -2.86 -5.49 3.11
CA PHE A 79 -1.49 -5.86 2.78
C PHE A 79 -1.50 -7.20 2.05
N SER A 80 -0.89 -7.26 0.87
CA SER A 80 -0.87 -8.47 0.03
C SER A 80 0.51 -8.73 -0.55
N VAL A 81 0.88 -10.00 -0.70
CA VAL A 81 2.06 -10.41 -1.47
C VAL A 81 1.68 -10.42 -2.95
N VAL A 82 2.43 -9.68 -3.76
CA VAL A 82 2.27 -9.65 -5.23
C VAL A 82 3.07 -10.78 -5.84
N GLU A 83 4.36 -10.84 -5.52
CA GLU A 83 5.30 -11.83 -6.05
C GLU A 83 6.25 -12.31 -4.95
N THR A 84 6.61 -13.59 -4.97
CA THR A 84 7.65 -14.16 -4.11
C THR A 84 8.97 -14.22 -4.86
N ILE A 85 10.07 -13.96 -4.15
CA ILE A 85 11.42 -14.03 -4.72
C ILE A 85 12.24 -14.99 -3.87
N ASP A 86 12.66 -16.10 -4.46
CA ASP A 86 13.49 -17.12 -3.79
C ASP A 86 14.99 -16.79 -3.86
N ASP A 87 15.37 -15.86 -4.75
CA ASP A 87 16.76 -15.47 -4.96
C ASP A 87 17.28 -14.52 -3.88
N LYS A 88 18.58 -14.64 -3.59
CA LYS A 88 19.27 -13.73 -2.67
C LYS A 88 19.30 -12.33 -3.26
N LYS A 89 18.82 -11.36 -2.49
CA LYS A 89 18.90 -9.94 -2.86
C LYS A 89 20.36 -9.55 -3.11
N SER A 90 20.63 -8.94 -4.26
CA SER A 90 21.98 -8.49 -4.58
C SER A 90 22.40 -7.38 -3.61
N VAL A 91 23.71 -7.32 -3.30
CA VAL A 91 24.29 -6.28 -2.43
C VAL A 91 24.07 -4.87 -2.99
N LEU A 92 23.91 -4.75 -4.30
CA LEU A 92 23.75 -3.49 -5.03
C LEU A 92 22.29 -3.02 -5.13
N GLY A 93 21.32 -3.78 -4.60
CA GLY A 93 19.90 -3.43 -4.72
C GLY A 93 19.37 -3.45 -6.17
N CYS A 94 20.11 -4.08 -7.08
CA CYS A 94 19.74 -4.29 -8.48
C CYS A 94 19.40 -5.77 -8.74
N GLY A 95 18.63 -6.04 -9.80
CA GLY A 95 18.18 -7.39 -10.17
C GLY A 95 16.68 -7.61 -9.94
N GLN A 96 16.28 -8.88 -9.85
CA GLN A 96 14.88 -9.33 -9.91
C GLN A 96 13.93 -8.56 -8.96
N TYR A 97 14.37 -8.22 -7.74
CA TYR A 97 13.60 -7.42 -6.79
C TYR A 97 13.17 -6.08 -7.39
N LYS A 98 14.11 -5.35 -8.00
CA LYS A 98 13.84 -4.01 -8.52
C LYS A 98 13.02 -4.07 -9.79
N GLU A 99 13.26 -5.06 -10.64
CA GLU A 99 12.50 -5.26 -11.88
C GLU A 99 11.04 -5.61 -11.60
N LEU A 100 10.79 -6.54 -10.68
CA LEU A 100 9.43 -6.93 -10.28
C LEU A 100 8.71 -5.78 -9.56
N GLU A 101 9.39 -5.04 -8.68
CA GLU A 101 8.83 -3.87 -8.00
C GLU A 101 8.41 -2.79 -9.02
N LEU A 102 9.32 -2.43 -9.94
CA LEU A 102 9.02 -1.41 -10.96
C LEU A 102 7.92 -1.87 -11.93
N GLY A 103 7.87 -3.16 -12.27
CA GLY A 103 6.76 -3.75 -13.02
C GLY A 103 5.44 -3.58 -12.29
N ALA A 104 5.39 -3.96 -11.01
CA ALA A 104 4.19 -3.84 -10.19
C ALA A 104 3.76 -2.37 -10.01
N ILE A 105 4.69 -1.43 -9.83
CA ILE A 105 4.41 0.02 -9.79
C ILE A 105 3.78 0.49 -11.10
N LYS A 106 4.32 0.09 -12.25
CA LYS A 106 3.80 0.48 -13.56
C LYS A 106 2.37 -0.03 -13.78
N ASP A 107 2.10 -1.26 -13.36
CA ASP A 107 0.81 -1.92 -13.58
C ASP A 107 -0.29 -1.40 -12.64
N ASN A 108 0.05 -1.17 -11.37
CA ASN A 108 -0.93 -0.81 -10.33
C ASN A 108 -1.00 0.69 -10.02
N LYS A 109 -0.01 1.47 -10.46
CA LYS A 109 0.06 2.95 -10.33
C LYS A 109 -0.22 3.45 -8.89
N PRO A 110 0.61 3.07 -7.91
CA PRO A 110 0.42 3.43 -6.52
C PRO A 110 0.34 4.95 -6.33
N LEU A 111 -0.66 5.40 -5.58
CA LEU A 111 -0.96 6.83 -5.45
C LEU A 111 0.13 7.60 -4.70
N THR A 112 0.80 6.95 -3.75
CA THR A 112 1.74 7.64 -2.84
C THR A 112 3.18 7.68 -3.36
N GLN A 113 3.46 7.03 -4.49
CA GLN A 113 4.79 6.92 -5.09
C GLN A 113 4.91 7.72 -6.39
N LEU A 114 6.16 7.90 -6.82
CA LEU A 114 6.46 8.42 -8.15
C LEU A 114 6.23 7.32 -9.19
N ASP A 115 5.69 7.66 -10.34
CA ASP A 115 5.34 6.67 -11.38
C ASP A 115 6.57 5.88 -11.90
N THR A 116 7.77 6.42 -11.71
CA THR A 116 9.05 5.86 -12.20
C THR A 116 9.94 5.30 -11.09
N SER A 117 9.51 5.34 -9.82
CA SER A 117 10.32 4.89 -8.68
C SER A 117 9.47 4.55 -7.47
N ASP A 118 9.96 3.59 -6.69
CA ASP A 118 9.52 3.24 -5.34
C ASP A 118 9.50 4.40 -4.31
N ARG A 119 10.13 5.53 -4.64
CA ARG A 119 10.16 6.70 -3.78
C ARG A 119 8.76 7.28 -3.61
N GLN A 120 8.36 7.49 -2.36
CA GLN A 120 7.15 8.24 -2.06
C GLN A 120 7.27 9.72 -2.46
N ILE A 121 6.13 10.32 -2.76
CA ILE A 121 6.00 11.77 -2.94
C ILE A 121 6.39 12.45 -1.62
N LYS A 122 7.45 13.26 -1.65
CA LYS A 122 8.00 13.97 -0.48
C LYS A 122 7.09 15.07 0.04
N ASP A 123 6.42 15.75 -0.88
CA ASP A 123 5.43 16.78 -0.56
C ASP A 123 4.17 16.10 -0.01
N ILE A 124 3.95 16.24 1.30
CA ILE A 124 2.85 15.59 2.00
C ILE A 124 1.51 16.16 1.56
N GLU A 125 1.39 17.48 1.36
CA GLU A 125 0.14 18.11 0.93
C GLU A 125 -0.25 17.62 -0.47
N LYS A 126 0.72 17.58 -1.39
CA LYS A 126 0.50 17.02 -2.73
C LYS A 126 0.09 15.56 -2.69
N LYS A 127 0.70 14.76 -1.81
CA LYS A 127 0.39 13.34 -1.64
C LYS A 127 -1.04 13.14 -1.10
N VAL A 128 -1.41 13.90 -0.06
CA VAL A 128 -2.75 13.87 0.53
C VAL A 128 -3.78 14.26 -0.53
N LEU A 129 -3.61 15.39 -1.21
CA LEU A 129 -4.52 15.84 -2.27
C LEU A 129 -4.71 14.78 -3.35
N LYS A 130 -3.63 14.19 -3.87
CA LYS A 130 -3.70 13.14 -4.90
C LYS A 130 -4.51 11.93 -4.44
N VAL A 131 -4.36 11.51 -3.18
CA VAL A 131 -5.09 10.37 -2.62
C VAL A 131 -6.56 10.71 -2.41
N GLN A 132 -6.85 11.85 -1.77
CA GLN A 132 -8.23 12.28 -1.51
C GLN A 132 -9.03 12.48 -2.80
N ASP A 133 -8.43 13.07 -3.83
CA ASP A 133 -9.06 13.24 -5.14
C ASP A 133 -9.43 11.89 -5.77
N GLU A 134 -8.54 10.89 -5.70
CA GLU A 134 -8.82 9.56 -6.26
C GLU A 134 -9.88 8.81 -5.44
N LEU A 135 -9.89 8.95 -4.10
CA LEU A 135 -10.93 8.38 -3.25
C LEU A 135 -12.31 8.95 -3.58
N LEU A 136 -12.40 10.26 -3.83
CA LEU A 136 -13.65 10.91 -4.26
C LEU A 136 -14.06 10.47 -5.67
N LYS A 137 -13.13 10.46 -6.62
CA LYS A 137 -13.37 10.10 -8.02
C LYS A 137 -13.85 8.66 -8.18
N GLN A 138 -13.30 7.73 -7.40
CA GLN A 138 -13.74 6.34 -7.38
C GLN A 138 -14.93 6.09 -6.45
N GLY A 139 -15.47 7.13 -5.81
CA GLY A 139 -16.62 7.02 -4.90
C GLY A 139 -16.35 6.19 -3.64
N LEU A 140 -15.08 6.02 -3.25
CA LEU A 140 -14.71 5.44 -1.95
C LEU A 140 -15.05 6.38 -0.80
N LYS A 141 -14.94 7.69 -1.04
CA LYS A 141 -15.33 8.76 -0.12
C LYS A 141 -16.44 9.60 -0.77
N LYS A 142 -17.43 10.01 0.00
CA LYS A 142 -18.44 10.98 -0.44
C LYS A 142 -17.98 12.37 0.00
N ASN A 143 -18.21 13.39 -0.82
CA ASN A 143 -18.07 14.76 -0.38
C ASN A 143 -19.11 15.05 0.70
N ILE A 144 -18.71 15.00 1.97
CA ILE A 144 -19.51 15.54 3.06
C ILE A 144 -19.16 17.02 3.14
N LYS A 145 -19.76 17.83 2.26
CA LYS A 145 -19.86 19.26 2.55
C LYS A 145 -20.93 19.39 3.62
N ILE A 146 -20.50 19.67 4.86
CA ILE A 146 -21.38 20.21 5.90
C ILE A 146 -21.62 21.68 5.58
#